data_AF-A0A7X0C9R5-F1
#
_entry.id   AF-A0A7X0C9R5-F1
#
_cell.length_a   1.000
_cell.length_b   1.000
_cell.length_c   1.000
_cell.angle_alpha   90.00
_cell.angle_beta   90.00
_cell.angle_gamma   90.00
#
_symmetry.space_group_name_H-M   'P 1'
#
loop_
_entity.id
_entity.type
_entity.pdbx_description
1 polymer ?
#
loop_
_entity_poly.entity_id
_entity_poly.type
_entity_poly.pdbx_seq_one_letter_code
_entity_poly.pdbx_strand_id
1 'polypeptide(L)'
;MPSPFSLPLHALRLLGRCGLALALWFSAGEVVRFGLLYAATEVAYGDFRQVRLVIMTTLLTLVVLTAMTVITGMLHTLRGALWEMRARAAEGAADEPFFTALDRVAPAFAVLYLAWGFQVEDARDLVQMDLFHHIFELTDAAFFGAETQVGRGFIDIDWRVSLGTMVAAFGLKTLFAKLVENGRGGLYGFAAAFSEFAFVFYGLNATFTLAQARSEWVEHRAVVSGTEEALANAEKNVPGFEAVTTAWGDVWPILLSAVALPLVWLTVAMLVFGTFADDTRTMVRGTRFERGVDRLEGSHDLTKKSVDRVTGGFQERWVPLVNSLRLIVKGGAPLFGMMCLCYVALTVGAQYADRAVRTLIGSQVEWAWFYLDAPVSFGRDLLVTTATMALLAAAFDLAATRARLRGEAFTAGSAGSSGAAAE
;
A
#
# COMPACT_ATOMS: atom_id res chain seq x y z
N MET A 1 14.92 -27.85 -7.88
CA MET A 1 14.04 -26.75 -7.41
C MET A 1 14.87 -25.78 -6.60
N PRO A 2 14.76 -24.46 -6.80
CA PRO A 2 15.51 -23.50 -5.99
C PRO A 2 15.10 -23.60 -4.51
N SER A 3 16.08 -23.54 -3.61
CA SER A 3 15.87 -23.68 -2.17
C SER A 3 15.19 -22.42 -1.60
N PRO A 4 14.20 -22.54 -0.71
CA PRO A 4 13.58 -21.37 -0.05
C PRO A 4 14.58 -20.55 0.76
N PHE A 5 15.63 -21.18 1.29
CA PHE A 5 16.68 -20.52 2.06
C PHE A 5 17.67 -19.72 1.20
N SER A 6 17.58 -19.83 -0.13
CA SER A 6 18.42 -19.04 -1.07
C SER A 6 17.85 -17.65 -1.38
N LEU A 7 16.69 -17.32 -0.81
CA LEU A 7 16.02 -16.03 -0.95
C LEU A 7 16.90 -14.80 -0.65
N PRO A 8 17.67 -14.72 0.46
CA PRO A 8 18.52 -13.56 0.71
C PRO A 8 19.63 -13.42 -0.34
N LEU A 9 20.23 -14.52 -0.79
CA LEU A 9 21.25 -14.51 -1.84
C LEU A 9 20.66 -14.05 -3.18
N HIS A 10 19.41 -14.43 -3.47
CA HIS A 10 18.69 -13.98 -4.65
C HIS A 10 18.38 -12.50 -4.62
N ALA A 11 17.92 -11.99 -3.47
CA ALA A 11 17.69 -10.57 -3.27
C ALA A 11 18.99 -9.77 -3.45
N LEU A 12 20.10 -10.23 -2.86
CA LEU A 12 21.42 -9.60 -3.02
C LEU A 12 21.91 -9.63 -4.47
N ARG A 13 21.67 -10.73 -5.20
CA ARG A 13 22.00 -10.81 -6.62
C ARG A 13 21.21 -9.79 -7.45
N LEU A 14 19.91 -9.66 -7.19
CA LEU A 14 19.06 -8.67 -7.87
C LEU A 14 19.50 -7.25 -7.52
N LEU A 15 19.82 -7.00 -6.24
CA LEU A 15 20.34 -5.71 -5.79
C LEU A 15 21.69 -5.39 -6.43
N GLY A 16 22.61 -6.34 -6.56
CA GLY A 16 23.89 -6.12 -7.23
C GLY A 16 23.75 -5.85 -8.73
N ARG A 17 22.77 -6.48 -9.39
CA ARG A 17 22.55 -6.34 -10.84
C ARG A 17 21.75 -5.10 -11.22
N CYS A 18 20.73 -4.75 -10.43
CA CYS A 18 19.78 -3.68 -10.72
C CYS A 18 19.87 -2.52 -9.73
N GLY A 19 20.80 -2.55 -8.77
CA GLY A 19 20.88 -1.59 -7.66
C GLY A 19 21.01 -0.15 -8.11
N LEU A 20 21.79 0.12 -9.16
CA LEU A 20 21.90 1.47 -9.72
C LEU A 20 20.55 1.97 -10.27
N ALA A 21 19.84 1.14 -11.03
CA ALA A 21 18.53 1.51 -11.57
C ALA A 21 17.51 1.73 -10.46
N LEU A 22 17.50 0.87 -9.43
CA LEU A 22 16.65 1.03 -8.26
C LEU A 22 16.97 2.32 -7.50
N ALA A 23 18.25 2.64 -7.34
CA ALA A 23 18.70 3.86 -6.68
C ALA A 23 18.32 5.13 -7.46
N LEU A 24 18.40 5.08 -8.80
CA LEU A 24 17.98 6.20 -9.65
C LEU A 24 16.47 6.43 -9.56
N TRP A 25 15.66 5.38 -9.60
CA TRP A 25 14.21 5.49 -9.41
C TRP A 25 13.85 6.07 -8.04
N PHE A 26 14.48 5.57 -6.97
CA PHE A 26 14.28 6.09 -5.63
C PHE A 26 14.67 7.57 -5.52
N SER A 27 15.87 7.92 -5.99
CA SER A 27 16.39 9.29 -5.90
C SER A 27 15.55 10.27 -6.70
N ALA A 28 15.13 9.90 -7.92
CA ALA A 28 14.23 10.72 -8.72
C ALA A 28 12.87 10.88 -8.04
N GLY A 29 12.35 9.80 -7.44
CA GLY A 29 11.13 9.81 -6.65
C GLY A 29 11.19 10.78 -5.47
N GLU A 30 12.26 10.71 -4.68
CA GLU A 30 12.47 11.59 -3.53
C GLU A 30 12.61 13.06 -3.92
N VAL A 31 13.31 13.36 -5.01
CA VAL A 31 13.41 14.75 -5.52
C VAL A 31 12.03 15.29 -5.92
N VAL A 32 11.24 14.50 -6.65
CA VAL A 32 9.88 14.89 -7.05
C VAL A 32 8.99 15.05 -5.81
N ARG A 33 9.03 14.09 -4.89
CA ARG A 33 8.28 14.12 -3.63
C ARG A 33 8.63 15.34 -2.80
N PHE A 34 9.91 15.62 -2.60
CA PHE A 34 10.39 16.81 -1.89
C PHE A 34 9.85 18.09 -2.55
N GLY A 35 9.95 18.20 -3.87
CA GLY A 35 9.43 19.36 -4.62
C GLY A 35 7.91 19.53 -4.47
N LEU A 36 7.14 18.44 -4.47
CA LEU A 36 5.69 18.47 -4.26
C LEU A 36 5.31 18.87 -2.84
N LEU A 37 6.01 18.35 -1.83
CA LEU A 37 5.80 18.73 -0.43
C LEU A 37 6.20 20.18 -0.18
N TYR A 38 7.33 20.63 -0.71
CA TYR A 38 7.76 22.02 -0.63
C TYR A 38 6.77 22.98 -1.34
N ALA A 39 6.26 22.60 -2.51
CA ALA A 39 5.21 23.38 -3.16
C ALA A 39 3.93 23.44 -2.31
N ALA A 40 3.60 22.37 -1.59
CA ALA A 40 2.45 22.34 -0.71
C ALA A 40 2.65 23.22 0.54
N THR A 41 3.87 23.33 1.09
CA THR A 41 4.16 24.25 2.20
C THR A 41 4.05 25.71 1.77
N GLU A 42 4.52 26.07 0.59
CA GLU A 42 4.39 27.45 0.05
C GLU A 42 2.92 27.83 -0.17
N VAL A 43 2.13 26.89 -0.72
CA VAL A 43 0.70 27.11 -0.95
C VAL A 43 -0.09 27.13 0.37
N ALA A 44 0.46 26.63 1.47
CA ALA A 44 -0.22 26.54 2.77
C ALA A 44 -0.62 27.92 3.35
N TYR A 45 0.00 29.01 2.89
CA TYR A 45 -0.19 30.37 3.41
C TYR A 45 -0.92 31.26 2.40
N GLY A 46 -1.83 32.12 2.87
CA GLY A 46 -2.56 33.09 2.04
C GLY A 46 -4.07 33.21 2.32
N ASP A 47 -4.70 34.21 1.70
CA ASP A 47 -6.08 34.64 2.03
C ASP A 47 -7.17 33.68 1.49
N PHE A 48 -6.92 32.97 0.39
CA PHE A 48 -7.91 32.15 -0.30
C PHE A 48 -7.95 30.69 0.22
N ARG A 49 -8.52 30.49 1.41
CA ARG A 49 -8.59 29.18 2.09
C ARG A 49 -9.10 28.03 1.20
N GLN A 50 -10.17 28.23 0.43
CA GLN A 50 -10.77 27.16 -0.38
C GLN A 50 -9.89 26.72 -1.54
N VAL A 51 -9.28 27.67 -2.26
CA VAL A 51 -8.40 27.38 -3.41
C VAL A 51 -7.14 26.65 -2.92
N ARG A 52 -6.56 27.12 -1.81
CA ARG A 52 -5.43 26.48 -1.14
C ARG A 52 -5.69 25.02 -0.83
N LEU A 53 -6.82 24.72 -0.18
CA LEU A 53 -7.16 23.36 0.22
C LEU A 53 -7.19 22.43 -1.00
N VAL A 54 -7.76 22.87 -2.11
CA VAL A 54 -7.81 22.11 -3.38
C VAL A 54 -6.42 21.90 -3.97
N ILE A 55 -5.56 22.92 -3.98
CA ILE A 55 -4.20 22.80 -4.52
C ILE A 55 -3.36 21.86 -3.64
N MET A 56 -3.41 22.03 -2.32
CA MET A 56 -2.63 21.24 -1.37
C MET A 56 -2.96 19.75 -1.45
N THR A 57 -4.24 19.42 -1.53
CA THR A 57 -4.72 18.03 -1.71
C THR A 57 -4.41 17.48 -3.10
N THR A 58 -4.43 18.30 -4.14
CA THR A 58 -3.93 17.92 -5.47
C THR A 58 -2.44 17.55 -5.39
N LEU A 59 -1.62 18.35 -4.71
CA LEU A 59 -0.20 18.09 -4.51
C LEU A 59 0.04 16.80 -3.71
N LEU A 60 -0.71 16.55 -2.62
CA LEU A 60 -0.64 15.27 -1.92
C LEU A 60 -1.06 14.09 -2.80
N THR A 61 -2.08 14.24 -3.64
CA THR A 61 -2.47 13.19 -4.59
C THR A 61 -1.33 12.91 -5.58
N LEU A 62 -0.61 13.94 -6.03
CA LEU A 62 0.59 13.79 -6.85
C LEU A 62 1.74 13.10 -6.10
N VAL A 63 1.88 13.30 -4.78
CA VAL A 63 2.85 12.55 -3.95
C VAL A 63 2.53 11.06 -3.98
N VAL A 64 1.27 10.67 -3.78
CA VAL A 64 0.84 9.26 -3.83
C VAL A 64 1.09 8.66 -5.22
N LEU A 65 0.77 9.39 -6.30
CA LEU A 65 1.05 8.96 -7.67
C LEU A 65 2.54 8.79 -7.94
N THR A 66 3.36 9.68 -7.38
CA THR A 66 4.82 9.60 -7.47
C THR A 66 5.31 8.32 -6.78
N ALA A 67 4.85 8.05 -5.56
CA ALA A 67 5.19 6.83 -4.83
C ALA A 67 4.80 5.56 -5.62
N MET A 68 3.58 5.51 -6.16
CA MET A 68 3.15 4.40 -7.02
C MET A 68 4.05 4.23 -8.24
N THR A 69 4.36 5.33 -8.93
CA THR A 69 5.17 5.33 -10.15
C THR A 69 6.58 4.84 -9.86
N VAL A 70 7.19 5.30 -8.77
CA VAL A 70 8.53 4.91 -8.34
C VAL A 70 8.57 3.42 -7.98
N ILE A 71 7.63 2.95 -7.16
CA ILE A 71 7.57 1.55 -6.74
C ILE A 71 7.33 0.63 -7.94
N THR A 72 6.40 1.01 -8.83
CA THR A 72 6.15 0.29 -10.09
C THR A 72 7.40 0.31 -10.97
N GLY A 73 8.09 1.45 -11.09
CA GLY A 73 9.30 1.61 -11.88
C GLY A 73 10.44 0.72 -11.37
N MET A 74 10.69 0.76 -10.06
CA MET A 74 11.68 -0.10 -9.40
C MET A 74 11.41 -1.58 -9.67
N LEU A 75 10.18 -2.04 -9.43
CA LEU A 75 9.80 -3.43 -9.69
C LEU A 75 9.85 -3.77 -11.19
N HIS A 76 9.42 -2.87 -12.06
CA HIS A 76 9.46 -3.07 -13.50
C HIS A 76 10.89 -3.24 -14.02
N THR A 77 11.87 -2.48 -13.51
CA THR A 77 13.29 -2.66 -13.90
C THR A 77 13.87 -4.01 -13.48
N LEU A 78 13.32 -4.65 -12.45
CA LEU A 78 13.75 -5.96 -11.99
C LEU A 78 13.27 -7.09 -12.92
N ARG A 79 12.21 -6.88 -13.73
CA ARG A 79 11.61 -7.91 -14.59
C ARG A 79 12.64 -8.63 -15.45
N GLY A 80 13.51 -7.89 -16.13
CA GLY A 80 14.53 -8.47 -17.00
C GLY A 80 15.61 -9.31 -16.28
N ALA A 81 15.77 -9.12 -14.96
CA ALA A 81 16.73 -9.87 -14.16
C ALA A 81 16.15 -11.17 -13.58
N LEU A 82 14.82 -11.25 -13.45
CA LEU A 82 14.12 -12.44 -12.92
C LEU A 82 14.30 -13.64 -13.84
N TRP A 83 14.34 -14.85 -13.25
CA TRP A 83 14.43 -16.08 -14.02
C TRP A 83 13.11 -16.41 -14.71
N GLU A 84 12.00 -16.32 -13.98
CA GLU A 84 10.68 -16.66 -14.52
C GLU A 84 10.31 -15.76 -15.70
N MET A 85 10.55 -14.45 -15.58
CA MET A 85 10.23 -13.50 -16.66
C MET A 85 11.07 -13.74 -17.91
N ARG A 86 12.36 -14.08 -17.74
CA ARG A 86 13.21 -14.48 -18.87
C ARG A 86 12.78 -15.80 -19.49
N ALA A 87 12.30 -16.74 -18.69
CA ALA A 87 11.77 -18.00 -19.19
C ALA A 87 10.49 -17.79 -20.02
N ARG A 88 9.59 -16.89 -19.59
CA ARG A 88 8.40 -16.49 -20.37
C ARG A 88 8.75 -15.76 -21.66
N ALA A 89 9.72 -14.84 -21.60
CA ALA A 89 10.20 -14.14 -22.78
C ALA A 89 10.81 -15.11 -23.82
N ALA A 90 11.53 -16.15 -23.36
CA ALA A 90 12.05 -17.21 -24.23
C ALA A 90 10.94 -18.08 -24.85
N GLU A 91 9.77 -18.16 -24.21
CA GLU A 91 8.56 -18.83 -24.73
C GLU A 91 7.72 -17.93 -25.66
N GLY A 92 8.20 -16.70 -25.96
CA GLY A 92 7.53 -15.77 -26.86
C GLY A 92 6.47 -14.87 -26.21
N ALA A 93 6.42 -14.82 -24.87
CA ALA A 93 5.57 -13.84 -24.19
C ALA A 93 6.03 -12.41 -24.53
N ALA A 94 5.09 -11.55 -24.94
CA ALA A 94 5.38 -10.15 -25.25
C ALA A 94 5.89 -9.40 -24.01
N ASP A 95 6.85 -8.50 -24.21
CA ASP A 95 7.28 -7.61 -23.14
C ASP A 95 6.18 -6.59 -22.86
N GLU A 96 5.84 -6.44 -21.58
CA GLU A 96 4.73 -5.60 -21.18
C GLU A 96 5.24 -4.16 -21.01
N PRO A 97 4.59 -3.15 -21.62
CA PRO A 97 5.02 -1.77 -21.45
C PRO A 97 4.75 -1.28 -20.02
N PHE A 98 5.62 -0.38 -19.54
CA PHE A 98 5.55 0.18 -18.18
C PHE A 98 4.18 0.75 -17.81
N PHE A 99 3.57 1.54 -18.71
CA PHE A 99 2.27 2.18 -18.44
C PHE A 99 1.12 1.18 -18.28
N THR A 100 1.16 0.04 -18.98
CA THR A 100 0.16 -1.02 -18.79
C THR A 100 0.29 -1.67 -17.41
N ALA A 101 1.53 -1.86 -16.93
CA ALA A 101 1.74 -2.31 -15.56
C ALA A 101 1.26 -1.27 -14.52
N LEU A 102 1.48 0.02 -14.80
CA LEU A 102 1.03 1.12 -13.94
C LEU A 102 -0.50 1.18 -13.84
N ASP A 103 -1.20 1.11 -14.97
CA ASP A 103 -2.67 1.11 -15.04
C ASP A 103 -3.27 -0.09 -14.28
N ARG A 104 -2.64 -1.26 -14.38
CA ARG A 104 -3.06 -2.47 -13.65
C ARG A 104 -2.86 -2.35 -12.14
N VAL A 105 -1.77 -1.69 -11.72
CA VAL A 105 -1.40 -1.57 -10.30
C VAL A 105 -2.21 -0.48 -9.60
N ALA A 106 -2.61 0.57 -10.32
CA ALA A 106 -3.21 1.76 -9.74
C ALA A 106 -4.40 1.52 -8.79
N PRO A 107 -5.45 0.74 -9.15
CA PRO A 107 -6.60 0.57 -8.26
C PRO A 107 -6.24 -0.17 -6.97
N ALA A 108 -5.43 -1.23 -7.08
CA ALA A 108 -5.00 -2.00 -5.92
C ALA A 108 -4.04 -1.19 -5.03
N PHE A 109 -3.13 -0.43 -5.64
CA PHE A 109 -2.23 0.45 -4.92
C PHE A 109 -3.01 1.51 -4.14
N ALA A 110 -4.00 2.17 -4.75
CA ALA A 110 -4.85 3.15 -4.07
C ALA A 110 -5.52 2.57 -2.82
N VAL A 111 -6.13 1.39 -2.95
CA VAL A 111 -6.79 0.71 -1.84
C VAL A 111 -5.80 0.34 -0.72
N LEU A 112 -4.64 -0.22 -1.09
CA LEU A 112 -3.62 -0.63 -0.13
C LEU A 112 -3.01 0.59 0.57
N TYR A 113 -2.68 1.63 -0.18
CA TYR A 113 -2.11 2.88 0.34
C TYR A 113 -3.00 3.46 1.44
N LEU A 114 -4.29 3.52 1.15
CA LEU A 114 -5.28 4.02 2.09
C LEU A 114 -5.53 3.12 3.29
N ALA A 115 -5.65 1.81 3.04
CA ALA A 115 -5.95 0.83 4.09
C ALA A 115 -4.84 0.78 5.15
N TRP A 116 -3.59 1.04 4.74
CA TRP A 116 -2.43 1.06 5.62
C TRP A 116 -2.08 2.44 6.17
N GLY A 117 -2.78 3.50 5.73
CA GLY A 117 -2.62 4.83 6.29
C GLY A 117 -1.38 5.57 5.81
N PHE A 118 -0.76 5.19 4.68
CA PHE A 118 0.45 5.87 4.16
C PHE A 118 0.19 7.33 3.81
N GLN A 119 -1.05 7.71 3.47
CA GLN A 119 -1.44 9.10 3.31
C GLN A 119 -1.31 9.94 4.58
N VAL A 120 -1.45 9.32 5.76
CA VAL A 120 -1.28 10.00 7.04
C VAL A 120 0.20 10.26 7.29
N GLU A 121 1.08 9.36 6.85
CA GLU A 121 2.53 9.56 6.89
C GLU A 121 2.94 10.71 5.98
N ASP A 122 2.44 10.79 4.74
CA ASP A 122 2.70 11.95 3.86
C ASP A 122 2.20 13.28 4.44
N ALA A 123 1.03 13.26 5.10
CA ALA A 123 0.51 14.45 5.77
C ALA A 123 1.39 14.86 6.96
N ARG A 124 1.90 13.90 7.74
CA ARG A 124 2.86 14.16 8.83
C ARG A 124 4.17 14.73 8.29
N ASP A 125 4.68 14.19 7.20
CA ASP A 125 5.91 14.68 6.57
C ASP A 125 5.73 16.10 6.03
N LEU A 126 4.55 16.42 5.49
CA LEU A 126 4.23 17.78 5.09
C LEU A 126 4.22 18.74 6.29
N VAL A 127 3.57 18.36 7.40
CA VAL A 127 3.57 19.17 8.63
C VAL A 127 4.99 19.35 9.16
N GLN A 128 5.80 18.29 9.13
CA GLN A 128 7.20 18.36 9.54
C GLN A 128 8.00 19.31 8.63
N MET A 129 7.83 19.21 7.30
CA MET A 129 8.45 20.12 6.33
C MET A 129 8.05 21.58 6.60
N ASP A 130 6.77 21.84 6.85
CA ASP A 130 6.24 23.17 7.13
C ASP A 130 6.86 23.77 8.41
N LEU A 131 6.96 22.97 9.47
CA LEU A 131 7.62 23.35 10.73
C LEU A 131 9.09 23.70 10.52
N PHE A 132 9.82 22.93 9.71
CA PHE A 132 11.23 23.21 9.42
C PHE A 132 11.40 24.44 8.54
N HIS A 133 10.53 24.63 7.54
CA HIS A 133 10.61 25.76 6.63
C HIS A 133 10.31 27.09 7.35
N HIS A 134 9.32 27.10 8.26
CA HIS A 134 8.90 28.28 9.03
C HIS A 134 9.43 28.29 10.47
N ILE A 135 10.59 27.68 10.72
CA ILE A 135 11.14 27.53 12.07
C ILE A 135 11.36 28.87 12.79
N PHE A 136 11.75 29.91 12.07
CA PHE A 136 11.94 31.25 12.62
C PHE A 136 10.62 31.90 13.03
N GLU A 137 9.55 31.74 12.24
CA GLU A 137 8.21 32.24 12.59
C GLU A 137 7.66 31.54 13.83
N LEU A 138 7.90 30.23 13.95
CA LEU A 138 7.52 29.46 15.13
C LEU A 138 8.27 29.94 16.38
N THR A 139 9.57 30.22 16.23
CA THR A 139 10.43 30.69 17.32
C THR A 139 10.04 32.10 17.74
N ASP A 140 9.83 33.01 16.80
CA ASP A 140 9.35 34.37 17.08
C ASP A 140 7.98 34.35 17.75
N ALA A 141 7.05 33.54 17.28
CA ALA A 141 5.73 33.41 17.88
C ALA A 141 5.79 32.88 19.32
N ALA A 142 6.65 31.90 19.60
CA ALA A 142 6.87 31.36 20.95
C ALA A 142 7.54 32.37 21.89
N PHE A 143 8.47 33.18 21.40
CA PHE A 143 9.17 34.20 22.19
C PHE A 143 8.31 35.46 22.43
N PHE A 144 7.50 35.88 21.45
CA PHE A 144 6.71 37.11 21.51
C PHE A 144 5.22 36.90 21.79
N GLY A 145 4.79 35.65 21.99
CA GLY A 145 3.40 35.30 22.31
C GLY A 145 2.42 35.53 21.16
N ALA A 146 2.90 35.53 19.91
CA ALA A 146 2.05 35.68 18.73
C ALA A 146 1.34 34.36 18.37
N GLU A 147 0.16 34.45 17.78
CA GLU A 147 -0.52 33.26 17.24
C GLU A 147 0.18 32.79 15.95
N THR A 148 0.46 31.49 15.86
CA THR A 148 1.11 30.85 14.70
C THR A 148 0.12 29.93 13.98
N GLN A 149 0.14 29.97 12.64
CA GLN A 149 -0.63 29.08 11.76
C GLN A 149 0.20 27.90 11.23
N VAL A 150 1.48 27.84 11.59
CA VAL A 150 2.43 26.80 11.14
C VAL A 150 1.95 25.43 11.58
N GLY A 151 1.90 24.46 10.66
CA GLY A 151 1.41 23.10 10.89
C GLY A 151 -0.12 22.98 11.02
N ARG A 152 -0.90 24.07 11.00
CA ARG A 152 -2.37 24.04 11.13
C ARG A 152 -3.11 23.88 9.81
N GLY A 153 -2.43 24.05 8.67
CA GLY A 153 -3.03 24.00 7.33
C GLY A 153 -3.78 22.69 7.01
N PHE A 154 -3.40 21.57 7.65
CA PHE A 154 -4.04 20.25 7.49
C PHE A 154 -4.98 19.85 8.61
N ILE A 155 -4.81 20.39 9.82
CA ILE A 155 -5.51 19.92 11.03
C ILE A 155 -6.94 20.48 11.10
N ASP A 156 -7.20 21.63 10.47
CA ASP A 156 -8.49 22.34 10.49
C ASP A 156 -9.36 22.12 9.22
N ILE A 157 -9.15 21.03 8.48
CA ILE A 157 -10.00 20.75 7.29
C ILE A 157 -11.41 20.35 7.73
N ASP A 158 -12.36 21.26 7.56
CA ASP A 158 -13.79 20.99 7.77
C ASP A 158 -14.24 19.80 6.90
N TRP A 159 -14.80 18.79 7.54
CA TRP A 159 -15.28 17.55 6.91
C TRP A 159 -16.24 17.80 5.74
N ARG A 160 -16.98 18.91 5.77
CA ARG A 160 -17.89 19.31 4.69
C ARG A 160 -17.16 19.63 3.39
N VAL A 161 -15.99 20.26 3.49
CA VAL A 161 -15.13 20.58 2.34
C VAL A 161 -14.56 19.29 1.77
N SER A 162 -14.12 18.36 2.63
CA SER A 162 -13.65 17.03 2.22
C SER A 162 -14.71 16.19 1.51
N LEU A 163 -15.98 16.29 1.94
CA LEU A 163 -17.11 15.62 1.29
C LEU A 163 -17.43 16.26 -0.07
N GLY A 164 -17.42 17.59 -0.15
CA GLY A 164 -17.65 18.33 -1.39
C GLY A 164 -16.59 18.02 -2.46
N THR A 165 -15.32 17.97 -2.07
CA THR A 165 -14.21 17.61 -2.98
C THR A 165 -14.25 16.14 -3.37
N MET A 166 -14.67 15.23 -2.49
CA MET A 166 -14.92 13.82 -2.84
C MET A 166 -15.95 13.69 -3.97
N VAL A 167 -17.09 14.38 -3.86
CA VAL A 167 -18.16 14.34 -4.88
C VAL A 167 -17.66 14.93 -6.20
N ALA A 168 -16.91 16.04 -6.15
CA ALA A 168 -16.31 16.63 -7.33
C ALA A 168 -15.30 15.69 -8.01
N ALA A 169 -14.42 15.06 -7.23
CA ALA A 169 -13.45 14.08 -7.73
C ALA A 169 -14.14 12.85 -8.34
N PHE A 170 -15.24 12.38 -7.76
CA PHE A 170 -16.06 11.31 -8.34
C PHE A 170 -16.67 11.71 -9.70
N GLY A 171 -17.15 12.95 -9.82
CA GLY A 171 -17.65 13.49 -11.07
C GLY A 171 -16.56 13.55 -12.15
N LEU A 172 -15.38 14.06 -11.80
CA LEU A 172 -14.20 14.11 -12.68
C LEU A 172 -13.75 12.71 -13.11
N LYS A 173 -13.71 11.74 -12.19
CA LYS A 173 -13.44 10.33 -12.48
C LYS A 173 -14.41 9.77 -13.52
N THR A 174 -15.70 9.95 -13.27
CA THR A 174 -16.74 9.41 -14.15
C THR A 174 -16.67 10.06 -15.54
N LEU A 175 -16.32 11.34 -15.62
CA LEU A 175 -16.13 12.07 -16.87
C LEU A 175 -14.90 11.57 -17.64
N PHE A 176 -13.74 11.48 -16.99
CA PHE A 176 -12.51 11.05 -17.65
C PHE A 176 -12.53 9.58 -18.05
N ALA A 177 -13.11 8.70 -17.24
CA ALA A 177 -13.32 7.30 -17.62
C ALA A 177 -14.15 7.19 -18.92
N LYS A 178 -15.26 7.94 -19.03
CA LYS A 178 -16.07 7.99 -20.25
C LYS A 178 -15.30 8.58 -21.45
N LEU A 179 -14.41 9.55 -21.22
CA LEU A 179 -13.62 10.16 -22.30
C LEU A 179 -12.53 9.21 -22.82
N VAL A 180 -11.95 8.38 -21.95
CA VAL A 180 -11.03 7.30 -22.32
C VAL A 180 -11.75 6.20 -23.08
N GLU A 181 -12.94 5.78 -22.63
CA GLU A 181 -13.78 4.81 -23.34
C GLU A 181 -14.17 5.27 -24.75
N ASN A 182 -14.28 6.59 -24.96
CA ASN A 182 -14.55 7.20 -26.26
C ASN A 182 -13.29 7.36 -27.15
N GLY A 183 -12.16 6.73 -26.80
CA GLY A 183 -10.96 6.68 -27.62
C GLY A 183 -10.10 7.95 -27.60
N ARG A 184 -10.30 8.85 -26.62
CA ARG A 184 -9.44 10.05 -26.48
C ARG A 184 -8.18 9.67 -25.69
N GLY A 185 -7.02 10.03 -26.24
CA GLY A 185 -5.68 9.48 -25.94
C GLY A 185 -5.12 9.59 -24.51
N GLY A 186 -3.81 9.31 -24.36
CA GLY A 186 -3.16 8.97 -23.08
C GLY A 186 -3.28 9.98 -21.92
N LEU A 187 -3.41 11.28 -22.20
CA LEU A 187 -3.60 12.30 -21.15
C LEU A 187 -4.91 12.11 -20.36
N TYR A 188 -5.96 11.60 -21.01
CA TYR A 188 -7.24 11.34 -20.33
C TYR A 188 -7.17 10.09 -19.44
N GLY A 189 -6.31 9.11 -19.78
CA GLY A 189 -6.02 7.95 -18.94
C GLY A 189 -5.33 8.37 -17.63
N PHE A 190 -4.31 9.24 -17.73
CA PHE A 190 -3.66 9.83 -16.56
C PHE A 190 -4.65 10.64 -15.71
N ALA A 191 -5.50 11.46 -16.34
CA ALA A 191 -6.50 12.25 -15.63
C ALA A 191 -7.56 11.37 -14.93
N ALA A 192 -7.98 10.27 -15.56
CA ALA A 192 -8.87 9.28 -14.96
C ALA A 192 -8.22 8.62 -13.72
N ALA A 193 -6.98 8.15 -13.85
CA ALA A 193 -6.23 7.58 -12.73
C ALA A 193 -6.06 8.62 -11.59
N PHE A 194 -5.61 9.84 -11.91
CA PHE A 194 -5.48 10.93 -10.93
C PHE A 194 -6.79 11.20 -10.19
N SER A 195 -7.90 11.30 -10.91
CA SER A 195 -9.22 11.54 -10.31
C SER A 195 -9.73 10.36 -9.50
N GLU A 196 -9.32 9.13 -9.83
CA GLU A 196 -9.59 7.94 -9.04
C GLU A 196 -8.82 7.98 -7.71
N PHE A 197 -7.53 8.32 -7.74
CA PHE A 197 -6.75 8.53 -6.52
C PHE A 197 -7.31 9.67 -5.66
N ALA A 198 -7.65 10.81 -6.27
CA ALA A 198 -8.26 11.94 -5.57
C ALA A 198 -9.60 11.52 -4.91
N PHE A 199 -10.48 10.85 -5.65
CA PHE A 199 -11.75 10.34 -5.12
C PHE A 199 -11.55 9.41 -3.94
N VAL A 200 -10.62 8.46 -4.07
CA VAL A 200 -10.30 7.46 -3.05
C VAL A 200 -9.73 8.16 -1.80
N PHE A 201 -8.83 9.14 -1.97
CA PHE A 201 -8.24 9.94 -0.91
C PHE A 201 -9.27 10.76 -0.12
N TYR A 202 -10.10 11.56 -0.81
CA TYR A 202 -11.15 12.34 -0.16
C TYR A 202 -12.27 11.47 0.43
N GLY A 203 -12.56 10.35 -0.22
CA GLY A 203 -13.57 9.39 0.22
C GLY A 203 -13.26 8.78 1.57
N LEU A 204 -11.99 8.53 1.90
CA LEU A 204 -11.60 7.89 3.15
C LEU A 204 -11.73 8.83 4.36
N ASN A 205 -11.34 10.10 4.24
CA ASN A 205 -11.50 11.07 5.34
C ASN A 205 -12.99 11.26 5.69
N ALA A 206 -13.84 11.33 4.66
CA ALA A 206 -15.29 11.33 4.84
C ALA A 206 -15.83 9.98 5.37
N THR A 207 -15.22 8.85 4.99
CA THR A 207 -15.62 7.51 5.45
C THR A 207 -15.20 7.24 6.89
N PHE A 208 -14.06 7.74 7.36
CA PHE A 208 -13.59 7.59 8.74
C PHE A 208 -14.50 8.35 9.72
N THR A 209 -14.90 9.58 9.40
CA THR A 209 -15.87 10.32 10.23
C THR A 209 -17.26 9.69 10.20
N LEU A 210 -17.69 9.17 9.05
CA LEU A 210 -18.93 8.39 8.94
C LEU A 210 -18.84 7.04 9.69
N ALA A 211 -17.67 6.41 9.74
CA ALA A 211 -17.43 5.18 10.48
C ALA A 211 -17.42 5.44 11.99
N GLN A 212 -16.90 6.58 12.45
CA GLN A 212 -16.94 7.00 13.85
C GLN A 212 -18.36 7.38 14.30
N ALA A 213 -19.10 8.11 13.46
CA ALA A 213 -20.53 8.35 13.68
C ALA A 213 -21.38 7.07 13.63
N ARG A 214 -20.93 6.04 12.89
CA ARG A 214 -21.54 4.70 12.87
C ARG A 214 -21.08 3.82 14.03
N SER A 215 -19.86 3.95 14.53
CA SER A 215 -19.40 3.18 15.69
C SER A 215 -20.19 3.59 16.93
N GLU A 216 -20.45 4.89 17.12
CA GLU A 216 -21.37 5.40 18.16
C GLU A 216 -22.79 4.82 18.03
N TRP A 217 -23.26 4.60 16.79
CA TRP A 217 -24.57 3.98 16.51
C TRP A 217 -24.58 2.44 16.62
N VAL A 218 -23.44 1.78 16.38
CA VAL A 218 -23.27 0.32 16.47
C VAL A 218 -22.97 -0.11 17.91
N GLU A 219 -22.32 0.74 18.70
CA GLU A 219 -22.10 0.60 20.14
C GLU A 219 -23.45 0.57 20.90
N HIS A 220 -24.48 1.24 20.37
CA HIS A 220 -25.86 1.14 20.87
C HIS A 220 -26.60 -0.17 20.53
N ARG A 221 -25.99 -1.10 19.77
CA ARG A 221 -26.62 -2.40 19.47
C ARG A 221 -26.14 -3.49 20.42
N ALA A 222 -27.11 -4.21 20.97
CA ALA A 222 -26.97 -5.33 21.90
C ALA A 222 -26.01 -6.47 21.49
N VAL A 223 -25.57 -6.53 20.23
CA VAL A 223 -24.64 -7.55 19.72
C VAL A 223 -23.19 -7.21 20.07
N VAL A 224 -22.83 -5.92 20.11
CA VAL A 224 -21.49 -5.48 20.52
C VAL A 224 -21.39 -5.49 22.04
N SER A 225 -22.42 -5.00 22.74
CA SER A 225 -22.49 -5.12 24.20
C SER A 225 -22.48 -6.57 24.67
N GLY A 226 -23.14 -7.49 23.95
CA GLY A 226 -23.09 -8.92 24.25
C GLY A 226 -21.72 -9.57 24.02
N THR A 227 -20.91 -9.01 23.11
CA THR A 227 -19.54 -9.48 22.89
C THR A 227 -18.61 -8.95 23.98
N GLU A 228 -18.75 -7.70 24.38
CA GLU A 228 -18.02 -7.10 25.51
C GLU A 228 -18.38 -7.75 26.84
N GLU A 229 -19.66 -8.00 27.08
CA GLU A 229 -20.14 -8.75 28.25
C GLU A 229 -19.64 -10.20 28.23
N ALA A 230 -19.66 -10.87 27.08
CA ALA A 230 -19.12 -12.23 26.96
C ALA A 230 -17.60 -12.28 27.19
N LEU A 231 -16.86 -11.27 26.71
CA LEU A 231 -15.42 -11.15 26.93
C LEU A 231 -15.12 -10.88 28.40
N ALA A 232 -15.85 -9.95 29.03
CA ALA A 232 -15.72 -9.61 30.45
C ALA A 232 -16.14 -10.77 31.36
N ASN A 233 -17.10 -11.60 30.94
CA ASN A 233 -17.52 -12.79 31.67
C ASN A 233 -16.53 -13.96 31.46
N ALA A 234 -15.87 -14.05 30.31
CA ALA A 234 -14.77 -14.99 30.07
C ALA A 234 -13.53 -14.64 30.91
N GLU A 235 -13.21 -13.35 31.01
CA GLU A 235 -12.12 -12.82 31.83
C GLU A 235 -12.28 -13.13 33.32
N LYS A 236 -13.53 -13.09 33.82
CA LYS A 236 -13.85 -13.43 35.22
C LYS A 236 -13.87 -14.93 35.52
N ASN A 237 -14.23 -15.78 34.55
CA ASN A 237 -14.51 -17.20 34.80
C ASN A 237 -13.39 -18.15 34.35
N VAL A 238 -12.44 -17.69 33.53
CA VAL A 238 -11.36 -18.53 33.00
C VAL A 238 -10.02 -18.09 33.63
N PRO A 239 -9.45 -18.89 34.55
CA PRO A 239 -8.18 -18.55 35.16
C PRO A 239 -7.07 -18.51 34.09
N GLY A 240 -6.34 -17.40 34.02
CA GLY A 240 -5.29 -17.18 33.03
C GLY A 240 -5.76 -16.60 31.69
N PHE A 241 -7.05 -16.33 31.50
CA PHE A 241 -7.57 -15.71 30.28
C PHE A 241 -6.99 -14.32 30.06
N GLU A 242 -6.97 -13.47 31.09
CA GLU A 242 -6.36 -12.14 31.04
C GLU A 242 -4.88 -12.20 30.63
N ALA A 243 -4.11 -13.15 31.17
CA ALA A 243 -2.71 -13.33 30.81
C ALA A 243 -2.55 -13.78 29.34
N VAL A 244 -3.42 -14.66 28.85
CA VAL A 244 -3.42 -15.11 27.46
C VAL A 244 -3.89 -14.02 26.50
N THR A 245 -4.96 -13.29 26.82
CA THR A 245 -5.49 -12.22 25.97
C THR A 245 -4.58 -11.01 25.96
N THR A 246 -3.91 -10.69 27.07
CA THR A 246 -2.89 -9.63 27.12
C THR A 246 -1.66 -10.04 26.33
N ALA A 247 -1.11 -11.25 26.57
CA ALA A 247 0.03 -11.74 25.81
C ALA A 247 -0.29 -11.86 24.31
N TRP A 248 -1.50 -12.30 23.96
CA TRP A 248 -1.95 -12.33 22.57
C TRP A 248 -2.18 -10.92 22.01
N GLY A 249 -2.73 -10.01 22.80
CA GLY A 249 -2.96 -8.61 22.46
C GLY A 249 -1.66 -7.85 22.18
N ASP A 250 -0.58 -8.19 22.88
CA ASP A 250 0.75 -7.63 22.64
C ASP A 250 1.42 -8.22 21.40
N VAL A 251 1.28 -9.54 21.19
CA VAL A 251 1.94 -10.26 20.09
C VAL A 251 1.21 -10.10 18.77
N TRP A 252 -0.11 -10.01 18.77
CA TRP A 252 -0.93 -9.99 17.57
C TRP A 252 -0.65 -8.79 16.65
N PRO A 253 -0.54 -7.54 17.14
CA PRO A 253 -0.13 -6.40 16.32
C PRO A 253 1.26 -6.56 15.72
N ILE A 254 2.19 -7.17 16.46
CA ILE A 254 3.56 -7.43 15.99
C ILE A 254 3.54 -8.47 14.87
N LEU A 255 2.79 -9.57 15.04
CA LEU A 255 2.62 -10.58 14.00
C LEU A 255 1.93 -10.01 12.76
N LEU A 256 0.87 -9.22 12.95
CA LEU A 256 0.15 -8.59 11.84
C LEU A 256 1.07 -7.64 11.07
N SER A 257 1.82 -6.78 11.75
CA SER A 257 2.76 -5.88 11.07
C SER A 257 3.91 -6.63 10.38
N ALA A 258 4.44 -7.68 11.00
CA ALA A 258 5.51 -8.51 10.45
C ALA A 258 5.08 -9.33 9.21
N VAL A 259 3.81 -9.67 9.10
CA VAL A 259 3.30 -10.56 8.05
C VAL A 259 2.48 -9.83 6.99
N ALA A 260 1.53 -9.00 7.41
CA ALA A 260 0.59 -8.36 6.50
C ALA A 260 1.26 -7.30 5.64
N LEU A 261 2.16 -6.49 6.22
CA LEU A 261 2.87 -5.44 5.48
C LEU A 261 3.74 -6.00 4.33
N PRO A 262 4.60 -7.02 4.52
CA PRO A 262 5.29 -7.64 3.40
C PRO A 262 4.35 -8.27 2.36
N LEU A 263 3.22 -8.86 2.77
CA LEU A 263 2.23 -9.41 1.84
C LEU A 263 1.56 -8.34 0.97
N VAL A 264 1.32 -7.17 1.55
CA VAL A 264 0.78 -6.00 0.83
C VAL A 264 1.73 -5.57 -0.27
N TRP A 265 2.99 -5.36 0.07
CA TRP A 265 4.00 -4.96 -0.91
C TRP A 265 4.27 -6.03 -1.96
N LEU A 266 4.22 -7.29 -1.57
CA LEU A 266 4.32 -8.40 -2.49
C LEU A 266 3.13 -8.47 -3.46
N THR A 267 1.93 -8.12 -3.01
CA THR A 267 0.75 -8.05 -3.87
C THR A 267 0.95 -7.01 -4.98
N VAL A 268 1.49 -5.85 -4.61
CA VAL A 268 1.90 -4.82 -5.59
C VAL A 268 2.94 -5.39 -6.55
N ALA A 269 3.97 -6.08 -6.03
CA ALA A 269 4.99 -6.71 -6.88
C ALA A 269 4.41 -7.71 -7.88
N MET A 270 3.50 -8.60 -7.45
CA MET A 270 2.84 -9.56 -8.35
C MET A 270 2.01 -8.86 -9.44
N LEU A 271 1.29 -7.79 -9.09
CA LEU A 271 0.58 -6.97 -10.05
C LEU A 271 1.55 -6.30 -11.03
N VAL A 272 2.70 -5.79 -10.60
CA VAL A 272 3.69 -5.21 -11.53
C VAL A 272 4.28 -6.27 -12.47
N PHE A 273 4.48 -7.49 -11.99
CA PHE A 273 5.06 -8.60 -12.79
C PHE A 273 4.06 -9.31 -13.71
N GLY A 274 2.78 -8.94 -13.69
CA GLY A 274 1.80 -9.42 -14.67
C GLY A 274 1.26 -10.82 -14.40
N THR A 275 1.33 -11.29 -13.16
CA THR A 275 0.75 -12.59 -12.78
C THR A 275 -0.78 -12.64 -12.86
N PHE A 276 -1.42 -11.47 -12.95
CA PHE A 276 -2.88 -11.30 -12.99
C PHE A 276 -3.37 -10.67 -14.30
N ALA A 277 -2.53 -10.63 -15.33
CA ALA A 277 -2.83 -9.95 -16.60
C ALA A 277 -3.95 -10.61 -17.40
N ASP A 278 -4.12 -11.93 -17.29
CA ASP A 278 -5.06 -12.66 -18.17
C ASP A 278 -6.53 -12.67 -17.67
N ASP A 279 -6.81 -12.25 -16.44
CA ASP A 279 -8.10 -12.57 -15.79
C ASP A 279 -8.70 -11.45 -14.93
N THR A 280 -8.43 -10.18 -15.25
CA THR A 280 -9.09 -9.05 -14.56
C THR A 280 -10.61 -8.98 -14.81
N ARG A 281 -11.14 -9.70 -15.83
CA ARG A 281 -12.58 -9.84 -16.09
C ARG A 281 -13.25 -11.09 -15.52
N THR A 282 -12.49 -12.09 -15.07
CA THR A 282 -13.01 -13.32 -14.45
C THR A 282 -12.77 -13.38 -12.94
N MET A 283 -12.14 -12.34 -12.38
CA MET A 283 -11.75 -12.12 -10.98
C MET A 283 -12.88 -12.27 -9.92
N VAL A 284 -14.11 -12.58 -10.32
CA VAL A 284 -15.30 -12.76 -9.46
C VAL A 284 -15.91 -14.18 -9.52
N ARG A 285 -15.45 -15.09 -10.41
CA ARG A 285 -16.04 -16.44 -10.52
C ARG A 285 -15.10 -17.54 -10.01
N GLY A 286 -15.57 -18.30 -9.02
CA GLY A 286 -15.02 -19.63 -8.70
C GLY A 286 -14.23 -19.77 -7.39
N THR A 287 -14.46 -18.94 -6.37
CA THR A 287 -13.87 -19.21 -5.05
C THR A 287 -14.61 -20.36 -4.35
N ARG A 288 -13.86 -21.29 -3.72
CA ARG A 288 -14.42 -22.40 -2.90
C ARG A 288 -15.21 -21.93 -1.65
N PHE A 289 -15.39 -20.62 -1.48
CA PHE A 289 -16.33 -20.02 -0.53
C PHE A 289 -17.78 -20.08 -1.01
N GLU A 290 -18.03 -20.37 -2.29
CA GLU A 290 -19.37 -20.63 -2.82
C GLU A 290 -20.04 -21.79 -2.07
N ARG A 291 -19.31 -22.84 -1.66
CA ARG A 291 -19.91 -23.92 -0.84
C ARG A 291 -20.30 -23.48 0.58
N GLY A 292 -19.73 -22.39 1.08
CA GLY A 292 -20.16 -21.77 2.33
C GLY A 292 -21.40 -20.90 2.14
N VAL A 293 -21.53 -20.28 0.96
CA VAL A 293 -22.67 -19.46 0.55
C VAL A 293 -23.86 -20.32 0.09
N ASP A 294 -23.65 -21.45 -0.56
CA ASP A 294 -24.67 -22.48 -0.88
C ASP A 294 -25.30 -23.05 0.38
N ARG A 295 -24.55 -23.05 1.50
CA ARG A 295 -25.09 -23.44 2.82
C ARG A 295 -25.89 -22.32 3.49
N LEU A 296 -25.77 -21.09 2.99
CA LEU A 296 -26.49 -19.88 3.41
C LEU A 296 -27.60 -19.46 2.42
N GLU A 297 -27.75 -20.16 1.28
CA GLU A 297 -28.82 -19.97 0.29
C GLU A 297 -30.23 -20.20 0.85
N GLY A 298 -30.34 -20.75 2.07
CA GLY A 298 -31.61 -20.82 2.80
C GLY A 298 -32.00 -19.57 3.59
N SER A 299 -31.20 -18.49 3.60
CA SER A 299 -31.45 -17.30 4.43
C SER A 299 -31.83 -16.04 3.63
N HIS A 300 -32.79 -15.30 4.18
CA HIS A 300 -33.56 -14.20 3.59
C HIS A 300 -32.76 -13.14 2.79
N ASP A 301 -33.37 -12.65 1.70
CA ASP A 301 -32.84 -11.72 0.70
C ASP A 301 -32.35 -10.35 1.28
N LEU A 302 -32.88 -9.97 2.45
CA LEU A 302 -32.49 -8.75 3.17
C LEU A 302 -31.16 -8.90 3.93
N THR A 303 -30.87 -10.11 4.43
CA THR A 303 -29.58 -10.44 5.05
C THR A 303 -28.51 -10.54 3.98
N LYS A 304 -28.85 -11.10 2.80
CA LYS A 304 -27.99 -11.16 1.62
C LYS A 304 -27.56 -9.78 1.14
N LYS A 305 -28.51 -8.83 0.96
CA LYS A 305 -28.19 -7.44 0.60
C LYS A 305 -27.42 -6.66 1.67
N SER A 306 -27.56 -7.01 2.94
CA SER A 306 -26.84 -6.34 4.04
C SER A 306 -25.43 -6.90 4.20
N VAL A 307 -25.25 -8.22 4.06
CA VAL A 307 -23.94 -8.88 4.06
C VAL A 307 -23.16 -8.51 2.81
N ASP A 308 -23.73 -8.56 1.60
CA ASP A 308 -23.03 -8.14 0.37
C ASP A 308 -22.64 -6.65 0.39
N ARG A 309 -23.42 -5.80 1.08
CA ARG A 309 -23.14 -4.36 1.16
C ARG A 309 -22.16 -3.99 2.28
N VAL A 310 -22.02 -4.82 3.31
CA VAL A 310 -21.05 -4.66 4.41
C VAL A 310 -19.74 -5.41 4.12
N THR A 311 -19.82 -6.58 3.50
CA THR A 311 -18.67 -7.44 3.17
C THR A 311 -18.16 -7.25 1.76
N GLY A 312 -18.95 -6.76 0.79
CA GLY A 312 -18.46 -6.50 -0.58
C GLY A 312 -17.29 -5.52 -0.61
N GLY A 313 -17.41 -4.40 0.11
CA GLY A 313 -16.34 -3.40 0.22
C GLY A 313 -15.13 -3.85 1.06
N PHE A 314 -15.26 -4.89 1.88
CA PHE A 314 -14.15 -5.48 2.64
C PHE A 314 -13.50 -6.60 1.81
N GLN A 315 -14.28 -7.53 1.26
CA GLN A 315 -13.82 -8.64 0.42
C GLN A 315 -13.05 -8.16 -0.81
N GLU A 316 -13.53 -7.13 -1.52
CA GLU A 316 -12.82 -6.57 -2.69
C GLU A 316 -11.40 -6.08 -2.33
N ARG A 317 -11.17 -5.62 -1.09
CA ARG A 317 -9.87 -5.11 -0.62
C ARG A 317 -8.88 -6.23 -0.25
N TRP A 318 -9.38 -7.36 0.23
CA TRP A 318 -8.54 -8.47 0.72
C TRP A 318 -8.29 -9.57 -0.31
N VAL A 319 -9.08 -9.66 -1.38
CA VAL A 319 -8.90 -10.66 -2.44
C VAL A 319 -7.49 -10.65 -3.04
N PRO A 320 -6.89 -9.50 -3.40
CA PRO A 320 -5.51 -9.45 -3.90
C PRO A 320 -4.50 -9.99 -2.87
N LEU A 321 -4.64 -9.61 -1.59
CA LEU A 321 -3.76 -10.05 -0.50
C LEU A 321 -3.82 -11.55 -0.27
N VAL A 322 -5.04 -12.12 -0.25
CA VAL A 322 -5.26 -13.56 -0.06
C VAL A 322 -4.66 -14.36 -1.21
N ASN A 323 -4.73 -13.84 -2.44
CA ASN A 323 -4.13 -14.49 -3.61
C ASN A 323 -2.60 -14.44 -3.58
N SER A 324 -2.01 -13.32 -3.18
CA SER A 324 -0.55 -13.19 -2.98
C SER A 324 -0.03 -14.13 -1.90
N LEU A 325 -0.74 -14.20 -0.77
CA LEU A 325 -0.46 -15.15 0.28
C LEU A 325 -0.55 -16.59 -0.24
N ARG A 326 -1.64 -16.93 -0.93
CA ARG A 326 -1.82 -18.26 -1.54
C ARG A 326 -0.68 -18.59 -2.50
N LEU A 327 -0.23 -17.63 -3.31
CA LEU A 327 0.84 -17.83 -4.28
C LEU A 327 2.16 -18.15 -3.61
N ILE A 328 2.57 -17.37 -2.60
CA ILE A 328 3.81 -17.69 -1.87
C ILE A 328 3.68 -18.97 -1.05
N VAL A 329 2.55 -19.21 -0.39
CA VAL A 329 2.34 -20.43 0.40
C VAL A 329 2.39 -21.67 -0.49
N LYS A 330 1.85 -21.60 -1.72
CA LYS A 330 2.04 -22.63 -2.76
C LYS A 330 3.51 -22.79 -3.15
N GLY A 331 4.25 -21.69 -3.26
CA GLY A 331 5.71 -21.67 -3.38
C GLY A 331 6.44 -22.33 -2.21
N GLY A 332 5.76 -22.55 -1.08
CA GLY A 332 6.16 -23.31 0.10
C GLY A 332 6.20 -22.46 1.36
N ALA A 333 5.61 -22.95 2.46
CA ALA A 333 5.62 -22.26 3.76
C ALA A 333 7.01 -21.78 4.23
N PRO A 334 8.12 -22.51 4.00
CA PRO A 334 9.46 -22.01 4.34
C PRO A 334 9.88 -20.77 3.54
N LEU A 335 9.43 -20.62 2.28
CA LEU A 335 9.70 -19.44 1.47
C LEU A 335 8.99 -18.21 2.05
N PHE A 336 7.74 -18.39 2.46
CA PHE A 336 6.96 -17.36 3.14
C PHE A 336 7.63 -16.88 4.42
N GLY A 337 7.95 -17.84 5.31
CA GLY A 337 8.63 -17.54 6.57
C GLY A 337 9.96 -16.82 6.35
N MET A 338 10.74 -17.25 5.35
CA MET A 338 12.00 -16.59 5.00
C MET A 338 11.79 -15.17 4.46
N MET A 339 10.78 -14.95 3.64
CA MET A 339 10.44 -13.61 3.14
C MET A 339 10.06 -12.68 4.29
N CYS A 340 9.16 -13.09 5.19
CA CYS A 340 8.76 -12.29 6.34
C CYS A 340 9.95 -12.04 7.27
N LEU A 341 10.77 -13.06 7.53
CA LEU A 341 11.98 -12.92 8.35
C LEU A 341 12.96 -11.91 7.75
N CYS A 342 13.24 -12.01 6.45
CA CYS A 342 14.12 -11.05 5.76
C CYS A 342 13.53 -9.65 5.73
N TYR A 343 12.22 -9.51 5.54
CA TYR A 343 11.55 -8.20 5.55
C TYR A 343 11.66 -7.54 6.93
N VAL A 344 11.34 -8.26 8.00
CA VAL A 344 11.47 -7.77 9.37
C VAL A 344 12.94 -7.50 9.72
N ALA A 345 13.86 -8.36 9.29
CA ALA A 345 15.29 -8.14 9.50
C ALA A 345 15.79 -6.86 8.81
N LEU A 346 15.26 -6.53 7.62
CA LEU A 346 15.58 -5.27 6.95
C LEU A 346 15.01 -4.07 7.71
N THR A 347 13.75 -4.10 8.12
CA THR A 347 13.11 -2.96 8.80
C THR A 347 13.70 -2.70 10.19
N VAL A 348 13.80 -3.75 11.01
CA VAL A 348 14.39 -3.68 12.35
C VAL A 348 15.89 -3.39 12.25
N GLY A 349 16.59 -4.05 11.33
CA GLY A 349 18.01 -3.82 11.07
C GLY A 349 18.30 -2.37 10.70
N ALA A 350 17.45 -1.73 9.90
CA ALA A 350 17.58 -0.32 9.55
C ALA A 350 17.41 0.61 10.76
N GLN A 351 16.47 0.32 11.66
CA GLN A 351 16.28 1.11 12.89
C GLN A 351 17.48 1.01 13.83
N TYR A 352 18.04 -0.20 14.00
CA TYR A 352 19.26 -0.38 14.77
C TYR A 352 20.48 0.25 14.10
N ALA A 353 20.58 0.18 12.77
CA ALA A 353 21.65 0.83 12.02
C ALA A 353 21.58 2.36 12.15
N ASP A 354 20.39 2.95 12.05
CA ASP A 354 20.15 4.38 12.27
C ASP A 354 20.62 4.80 13.67
N ARG A 355 20.20 4.06 14.70
CA ARG A 355 20.66 4.30 16.08
C ARG A 355 22.18 4.16 16.20
N ALA A 356 22.78 3.15 15.60
CA ALA A 356 24.23 2.93 15.62
C ALA A 356 24.97 4.11 14.97
N VAL A 357 24.54 4.56 13.80
CA VAL A 357 25.10 5.74 13.10
C VAL A 357 24.97 6.98 13.97
N ARG A 358 23.80 7.22 14.59
CA ARG A 358 23.58 8.33 15.51
C ARG A 358 24.49 8.29 16.73
N THR A 359 24.72 7.10 17.30
CA THR A 359 25.63 6.93 18.43
C THR A 359 27.11 7.08 18.05
N LEU A 360 27.51 6.68 16.84
CA LEU A 360 28.89 6.75 16.37
C LEU A 360 29.32 8.17 16.01
N ILE A 361 28.44 8.94 15.37
CA ILE A 361 28.68 10.36 15.06
C ILE A 361 28.67 11.19 16.36
N GLY A 362 27.87 10.77 17.34
CA GLY A 362 27.78 11.39 18.66
C GLY A 362 26.67 12.43 18.75
N SER A 363 26.06 12.53 19.93
CA SER A 363 25.02 13.52 20.24
C SER A 363 25.57 14.85 20.77
N GLN A 364 26.90 14.98 20.86
CA GLN A 364 27.60 16.09 21.53
C GLN A 364 27.72 17.35 20.66
N VAL A 365 27.28 17.31 19.39
CA VAL A 365 27.29 18.47 18.49
C VAL A 365 25.85 18.82 18.16
N GLU A 366 25.22 19.65 19.01
CA GLU A 366 23.78 19.98 18.97
C GLU A 366 23.29 20.40 17.57
N TRP A 367 24.14 21.07 16.79
CA TRP A 367 23.79 21.57 15.46
C TRP A 367 24.17 20.65 14.29
N ALA A 368 25.01 19.63 14.51
CA ALA A 368 25.48 18.77 13.42
C ALA A 368 24.33 17.97 12.79
N TRP A 369 23.39 17.53 13.62
CA TRP A 369 22.24 16.76 13.18
C TRP A 369 21.26 17.57 12.33
N PHE A 370 21.29 18.91 12.40
CA PHE A 370 20.42 19.75 11.58
C PHE A 370 20.66 19.57 10.07
N TYR A 371 21.93 19.41 9.66
CA TYR A 371 22.28 19.18 8.26
C TYR A 371 22.64 17.72 7.94
N LEU A 372 22.98 16.90 8.95
CA LEU A 372 23.28 15.48 8.77
C LEU A 372 22.05 14.58 8.74
N ASP A 373 20.92 14.98 9.35
CA ASP A 373 19.74 14.11 9.43
C ASP A 373 19.18 13.77 8.05
N ALA A 374 19.05 14.76 7.15
CA ALA A 374 18.54 14.56 5.78
C ALA A 374 19.39 13.59 4.93
N PRO A 375 20.73 13.73 4.80
CA PRO A 375 21.52 12.77 4.02
C PRO A 375 21.59 11.38 4.67
N VAL A 376 21.57 11.29 6.01
CA VAL A 376 21.58 10.01 6.72
C VAL A 376 20.25 9.26 6.53
N SER A 377 19.12 9.95 6.68
CA SER A 377 17.79 9.37 6.45
C SER A 377 17.61 8.97 4.99
N PHE A 378 18.00 9.82 4.04
CA PHE A 378 17.99 9.49 2.60
C PHE A 378 18.80 8.22 2.30
N GLY A 379 20.03 8.12 2.84
CA GLY A 379 20.88 6.95 2.63
C GLY A 379 20.27 5.67 3.23
N ARG A 380 19.69 5.76 4.43
CA ARG A 380 18.97 4.65 5.06
C ARG A 380 17.77 4.22 4.21
N ASP A 381 16.92 5.16 3.83
CA ASP A 381 15.65 4.88 3.14
C ASP A 381 15.91 4.36 1.71
N LEU A 382 16.94 4.88 1.05
CA LEU A 382 17.46 4.35 -0.21
C LEU A 382 17.85 2.88 -0.07
N LEU A 383 18.69 2.54 0.92
CA LEU A 383 19.15 1.16 1.12
C LEU A 383 18.00 0.21 1.46
N VAL A 384 17.12 0.61 2.38
CA VAL A 384 15.99 -0.20 2.82
C VAL A 384 15.00 -0.42 1.68
N THR A 385 14.63 0.64 0.96
CA THR A 385 13.65 0.56 -0.12
C THR A 385 14.19 -0.29 -1.28
N THR A 386 15.44 -0.05 -1.70
CA THR A 386 16.05 -0.84 -2.78
C THR A 386 16.21 -2.32 -2.41
N ALA A 387 16.64 -2.62 -1.17
CA ALA A 387 16.72 -3.99 -0.66
C ALA A 387 15.33 -4.64 -0.56
N THR A 388 14.31 -3.88 -0.15
CA THR A 388 12.93 -4.36 -0.06
C THR A 388 12.37 -4.71 -1.44
N MET A 389 12.55 -3.87 -2.45
CA MET A 389 12.10 -4.17 -3.82
C MET A 389 12.81 -5.41 -4.38
N ALA A 390 14.12 -5.54 -4.14
CA ALA A 390 14.87 -6.72 -4.54
C ALA A 390 14.41 -8.00 -3.81
N LEU A 391 14.06 -7.89 -2.51
CA LEU A 391 13.53 -8.96 -1.69
C LEU A 391 12.17 -9.46 -2.22
N LEU A 392 11.25 -8.53 -2.50
CA LEU A 392 9.92 -8.84 -3.02
C LEU A 392 10.00 -9.51 -4.40
N ALA A 393 10.88 -8.98 -5.27
CA ALA A 393 11.14 -9.54 -6.58
C ALA A 393 11.75 -10.95 -6.49
N ALA A 394 12.69 -11.18 -5.57
CA ALA A 394 13.27 -12.50 -5.34
C ALA A 394 12.25 -13.51 -4.79
N ALA A 395 11.39 -13.08 -3.86
CA ALA A 395 10.32 -13.91 -3.30
C ALA A 395 9.33 -14.35 -4.40
N PHE A 396 8.93 -13.40 -5.26
CA PHE A 396 8.10 -13.68 -6.41
C PHE A 396 8.77 -14.65 -7.40
N ASP A 397 10.02 -14.37 -7.82
CA ASP A 397 10.75 -15.18 -8.80
C ASP A 397 10.92 -16.63 -8.33
N LEU A 398 11.25 -16.83 -7.06
CA LEU A 398 11.37 -18.16 -6.45
C LEU A 398 10.02 -18.88 -6.36
N ALA A 399 8.95 -18.20 -5.95
CA ALA A 399 7.61 -18.78 -5.90
C ALA A 399 7.14 -19.20 -7.29
N ALA A 400 7.35 -18.34 -8.30
CA ALA A 400 6.94 -18.58 -9.67
C ALA A 400 7.73 -19.70 -10.35
N THR A 401 9.06 -19.68 -10.21
CA THR A 401 9.93 -20.75 -10.73
C THR A 401 9.57 -22.11 -10.12
N ARG A 402 9.24 -22.17 -8.82
CA ARG A 402 8.85 -23.43 -8.15
C ARG A 402 7.50 -23.94 -8.62
N ALA A 403 6.53 -23.05 -8.85
CA ALA A 403 5.23 -23.43 -9.40
C ALA A 403 5.37 -23.99 -10.82
N ARG A 404 6.15 -23.31 -11.68
CA ARG A 404 6.47 -23.76 -13.04
C ARG A 404 7.13 -25.15 -13.05
N LEU A 405 8.12 -25.40 -12.20
CA LEU A 405 8.78 -26.71 -12.09
C LEU A 405 7.87 -27.84 -11.59
N ARG A 406 6.73 -27.51 -10.96
CA ARG A 406 5.73 -28.49 -10.55
C ARG A 406 4.68 -28.76 -11.64
N GLY A 407 4.78 -28.10 -12.79
CA GLY A 407 3.78 -28.21 -13.86
C GLY A 407 2.44 -27.56 -13.51
N GLU A 408 2.37 -26.76 -12.44
CA GLU A 408 1.20 -25.94 -12.16
C GLU A 408 1.25 -24.75 -13.13
N ALA A 409 0.33 -24.71 -14.10
CA ALA A 409 0.19 -23.55 -14.97
C ALA A 409 0.06 -22.30 -14.08
N PHE A 410 0.91 -21.30 -14.33
CA PHE A 410 0.95 -20.05 -13.57
C PHE A 410 -0.21 -19.10 -13.92
N THR A 411 -1.32 -19.68 -14.38
CA THR A 411 -2.58 -19.09 -14.78
C THR A 411 -3.66 -19.97 -14.17
N ALA A 412 -4.33 -19.48 -13.12
CA ALA A 412 -5.52 -20.14 -12.64
C ALA A 412 -6.65 -19.90 -13.65
N GLY A 413 -6.71 -20.67 -14.75
CA GLY A 413 -7.78 -20.52 -15.73
C GLY A 413 -7.55 -21.03 -17.15
N SER A 414 -6.89 -22.16 -17.39
CA SER A 414 -6.96 -22.84 -18.71
C SER A 414 -7.50 -24.26 -18.58
N ALA A 415 -8.76 -24.36 -18.16
CA ALA A 415 -9.59 -25.53 -18.46
C ALA A 415 -10.46 -25.19 -19.65
N GLY A 416 -10.07 -25.62 -20.86
CA GLY A 416 -10.94 -25.54 -22.03
C GLY A 416 -10.27 -25.38 -23.39
N SER A 417 -9.32 -26.25 -23.76
CA SER A 417 -9.13 -26.59 -25.18
C SER A 417 -8.57 -28.00 -25.34
N SER A 418 -9.36 -28.99 -24.93
CA SER A 418 -9.20 -30.35 -25.45
C SER A 418 -10.58 -30.89 -25.81
N GLY A 419 -10.85 -31.06 -27.10
CA GLY A 419 -11.96 -31.86 -27.60
C GLY A 419 -12.97 -31.11 -28.46
N ALA A 420 -12.61 -30.77 -29.68
CA ALA A 420 -13.54 -30.73 -30.82
C ALA A 420 -12.73 -30.81 -32.13
N ALA A 421 -12.23 -32.01 -32.43
CA ALA A 421 -11.82 -32.41 -33.77
C ALA A 421 -12.38 -33.81 -34.02
N ALA A 422 -13.61 -33.85 -34.53
CA ALA A 422 -14.19 -34.96 -35.27
C ALA A 422 -15.55 -34.50 -35.83
N GLU A 423 -15.52 -33.88 -37.01
CA GLU A 423 -16.48 -34.17 -38.09
C GLU A 423 -15.70 -34.35 -39.39
#